data_AF-A0A1Y2VBW7-F1
#
_entry.id   AF-A0A1Y2VBW7-F1
#
_cell.length_a   1.000
_cell.length_b   1.000
_cell.length_c   1.000
_cell.angle_alpha   90.00
_cell.angle_beta   90.00
_cell.angle_gamma   90.00
#
_symmetry.space_group_name_H-M   'P 1'
#
loop_
_entity.id
_entity.type
_entity.pdbx_description
1 polymer ?
#
loop_
_entity_poly.entity_id
_entity_poly.type
_entity_poly.pdbx_seq_one_letter_code
_entity_poly.pdbx_strand_id
1 'polypeptide(L)'
;MPSNQTNVDSLLAKCIGQKVKIPNLFALCPWDVDVSPWDEKLEREVELWRSRWIDDPTNLKRNRIVDPCLFARGAAPKAAFNESVILSKWVAWLMTLENLTTDPRKWSRIESKR
;
A
#
# COMPACT_ATOMS: atom_id res chain seq x y z
N MET A 1 -15.99 -17.72 -33.83
CA MET A 1 -14.76 -17.23 -33.17
C MET A 1 -14.93 -17.42 -31.67
N PRO A 2 -14.00 -18.05 -30.93
CA PRO A 2 -14.12 -18.16 -29.49
C PRO A 2 -14.19 -16.75 -28.88
N SER A 3 -15.07 -16.56 -27.90
CA SER A 3 -15.24 -15.26 -27.27
C SER A 3 -13.96 -14.88 -26.52
N ASN A 4 -13.67 -13.58 -26.41
CA ASN A 4 -12.49 -13.09 -25.69
C ASN A 4 -12.42 -13.66 -24.25
N GLN A 5 -13.57 -13.93 -23.63
CA GLN A 5 -13.68 -14.58 -22.33
C GLN A 5 -13.04 -15.97 -22.32
N THR A 6 -13.33 -16.81 -23.32
CA THR A 6 -12.77 -18.18 -23.43
C THR A 6 -11.24 -18.17 -23.58
N ASN A 7 -10.69 -17.15 -24.24
CA ASN A 7 -9.25 -16.99 -24.40
C ASN A 7 -8.57 -16.54 -23.10
N VAL A 8 -9.20 -15.64 -22.35
CA VAL A 8 -8.71 -15.18 -21.04
C VAL A 8 -8.75 -16.32 -20.02
N ASP A 9 -9.84 -17.08 -19.96
CA ASP A 9 -9.99 -18.21 -19.05
C ASP A 9 -8.95 -19.32 -19.34
N SER A 10 -8.67 -19.57 -20.63
CA SER A 10 -7.61 -20.51 -21.04
C SER A 10 -6.20 -20.04 -20.64
N LEU A 11 -5.93 -18.74 -20.70
CA LEU A 11 -4.67 -18.14 -20.23
C LEU A 11 -4.54 -18.22 -18.71
N LEU A 12 -5.60 -17.89 -17.97
CA LEU A 12 -5.62 -17.95 -16.51
C LEU A 12 -5.44 -19.37 -16.00
N ALA A 13 -6.09 -20.37 -16.63
CA ALA A 13 -5.95 -21.78 -16.28
C ALA A 13 -4.51 -22.29 -16.39
N LYS A 14 -3.70 -21.74 -17.32
CA LYS A 14 -2.27 -22.07 -17.46
C LYS A 14 -1.39 -21.50 -16.34
N CYS A 15 -1.90 -20.51 -15.61
CA CYS A 15 -1.18 -19.84 -14.52
C CYS A 15 -1.53 -20.43 -13.13
N ILE A 16 -2.61 -21.21 -13.01
CA ILE A 16 -3.01 -21.84 -11.74
C ILE A 16 -1.99 -22.91 -11.34
N GLY A 17 -1.46 -22.83 -10.11
CA GLY A 17 -0.50 -23.78 -9.57
C GLY A 17 0.96 -23.56 -10.02
N GLN A 18 1.22 -22.58 -10.88
CA GLN A 18 2.59 -22.21 -11.26
C GLN A 18 3.19 -21.25 -10.24
N LYS A 19 4.39 -21.58 -9.75
CA LYS A 19 5.21 -20.63 -8.99
C LYS A 19 5.83 -19.64 -9.96
N VAL A 20 5.13 -18.54 -10.22
CA VAL A 20 5.69 -17.42 -10.98
C VAL A 20 6.69 -16.70 -10.07
N LYS A 21 7.98 -16.78 -10.43
CA LYS A 21 9.00 -15.94 -9.80
C LYS A 21 8.83 -14.54 -10.37
N ILE A 22 8.00 -13.73 -9.71
CA ILE A 22 7.87 -12.31 -10.05
C ILE A 22 9.26 -11.70 -9.82
N PRO A 23 9.89 -11.11 -10.85
CA PRO A 23 11.14 -10.38 -10.65
C PRO A 23 10.93 -9.34 -9.55
N ASN A 24 12.00 -8.96 -8.86
CA ASN A 24 11.92 -7.83 -7.96
C ASN A 24 11.24 -6.66 -8.71
N LEU A 25 10.26 -5.99 -8.08
CA LEU A 25 9.52 -4.90 -8.73
C LEU A 25 10.48 -3.85 -9.32
N PHE A 26 11.61 -3.64 -8.64
CA PHE A 26 12.68 -2.76 -9.09
C PHE A 26 13.43 -3.25 -10.33
N ALA A 27 13.51 -4.56 -10.56
CA ALA A 27 14.07 -5.14 -11.78
C ALA A 27 13.15 -4.96 -13.00
N LEU A 28 11.89 -4.59 -12.80
CA LEU A 28 10.95 -4.26 -13.85
C LEU A 28 10.93 -2.75 -14.17
N CYS A 29 11.61 -1.92 -13.37
CA CYS A 29 11.71 -0.49 -13.62
C CYS A 29 12.80 -0.21 -14.69
N PRO A 30 12.48 0.50 -15.79
CA PRO A 30 13.46 0.83 -16.82
C PRO A 30 14.39 2.00 -16.43
N TRP A 31 14.29 2.49 -15.18
CA TRP A 31 15.08 3.59 -14.63
C TRP A 31 15.70 3.17 -13.29
N ASP A 32 16.77 3.87 -12.89
CA ASP A 32 17.42 3.65 -11.61
C ASP A 32 16.42 3.84 -10.47
N VAL A 33 16.27 2.81 -9.66
CA VAL A 33 15.44 2.86 -8.47
C VAL A 33 16.31 3.30 -7.31
N ASP A 34 16.05 4.50 -6.83
CA ASP A 34 16.61 5.01 -5.59
C ASP A 34 15.60 4.80 -4.45
N VAL A 35 16.09 4.35 -3.30
CA VAL A 35 15.28 4.15 -2.10
C VAL A 35 16.01 4.83 -0.96
N SER A 36 15.36 5.81 -0.34
CA SER A 36 16.00 6.50 0.77
C SER A 36 16.29 5.55 1.94
N PRO A 37 17.36 5.81 2.71
CA PRO A 37 17.72 4.99 3.86
C PRO A 37 16.56 4.84 4.84
N TRP A 38 16.56 3.73 5.58
CA TRP A 38 15.60 3.53 6.64
C TRP A 38 15.76 4.61 7.73
N ASP A 39 14.63 5.15 8.19
CA ASP A 39 14.58 6.23 9.19
C ASP A 39 13.66 5.82 10.33
N GLU A 40 14.24 5.56 11.50
CA GLU A 40 13.50 5.17 12.70
C GLU A 40 12.46 6.21 13.13
N LYS A 41 12.78 7.51 12.95
CA LYS A 41 11.89 8.60 13.34
C LYS A 41 10.65 8.60 12.46
N LEU A 42 10.82 8.34 11.15
CA LEU A 42 9.71 8.20 10.21
C LEU A 42 8.79 7.05 10.63
N GLU A 43 9.35 5.87 10.91
CA GLU A 43 8.58 4.69 11.34
C GLU A 43 7.77 4.98 12.60
N ARG A 44 8.39 5.60 13.60
CA ARG A 44 7.73 5.95 14.86
C ARG A 44 6.60 6.95 14.64
N GLU A 45 6.81 8.01 13.86
CA GLU A 45 5.76 9.01 13.59
C GLU A 45 4.55 8.42 12.86
N VAL A 46 4.80 7.54 11.89
CA VAL A 46 3.74 6.87 11.12
C VAL A 46 3.00 5.86 11.99
N GLU A 47 3.70 5.11 12.86
CA GLU A 47 3.05 4.17 13.79
C GLU A 47 2.19 4.90 14.83
N LEU A 48 2.68 6.02 15.36
CA LEU A 48 1.95 6.83 16.34
C LEU A 48 0.69 7.44 15.72
N TRP A 49 0.74 7.82 14.44
CA TRP A 49 -0.45 8.24 13.71
C TRP A 49 -1.39 7.06 13.44
N ARG A 50 -0.87 5.92 12.94
CA ARG A 50 -1.64 4.73 12.61
C ARG A 50 -2.42 4.20 13.81
N SER A 51 -1.79 4.10 14.98
CA SER A 51 -2.43 3.64 16.22
C SER A 51 -3.59 4.53 16.69
N ARG A 52 -3.62 5.81 16.30
CA ARG A 52 -4.72 6.74 16.63
C ARG A 52 -5.88 6.65 15.64
N TRP A 53 -5.56 6.51 14.36
CA TRP A 53 -6.51 6.70 13.26
C TRP A 53 -7.01 5.41 12.62
N ILE A 54 -6.26 4.31 12.74
CA ILE A 54 -6.60 3.01 12.15
C ILE A 54 -6.81 2.01 13.28
N ASP A 55 -8.07 1.73 13.61
CA ASP A 55 -8.47 0.83 14.70
C ASP A 55 -8.91 -0.56 14.22
N ASP A 56 -9.25 -0.71 12.94
CA ASP A 56 -9.65 -1.97 12.33
C ASP A 56 -8.44 -2.92 12.17
N PRO A 57 -8.44 -4.12 12.80
CA PRO A 57 -7.32 -5.07 12.74
C PRO A 57 -6.97 -5.54 11.32
N THR A 58 -7.96 -5.62 10.43
CA THR A 58 -7.76 -6.00 9.02
C THR A 58 -7.00 -4.91 8.28
N ASN A 59 -7.38 -3.65 8.51
CA ASN A 59 -6.69 -2.48 7.95
C ASN A 59 -5.26 -2.37 8.47
N LEU A 60 -5.04 -2.62 9.77
CA LEU A 60 -3.71 -2.63 10.38
C LEU A 60 -2.82 -3.72 9.77
N LYS A 61 -3.35 -4.94 9.60
CA LYS A 61 -2.62 -6.04 8.95
C LYS A 61 -2.22 -5.68 7.52
N ARG A 62 -3.15 -5.13 6.73
CA ARG A 62 -2.88 -4.66 5.35
C ARG A 62 -1.84 -3.54 5.32
N ASN A 63 -1.96 -2.57 6.21
CA ASN A 63 -1.00 -1.48 6.36
C ASN A 63 0.42 -2.01 6.63
N ARG A 64 0.57 -3.02 7.48
CA ARG A 64 1.89 -3.62 7.76
C ARG A 64 2.46 -4.38 6.56
N ILE A 65 1.61 -4.97 5.71
CA ILE A 65 2.03 -5.66 4.49
C ILE A 65 2.51 -4.66 3.43
N VAL A 66 1.80 -3.56 3.27
CA VAL A 66 2.12 -2.53 2.26
C VAL A 66 3.38 -1.75 2.62
N ASP A 67 3.67 -1.60 3.91
CA ASP A 67 4.78 -0.80 4.43
C ASP A 67 4.80 0.63 3.83
N PRO A 68 3.93 1.53 4.34
CA PRO A 68 3.80 2.88 3.82
C PRO A 68 5.10 3.69 3.87
N CYS A 69 5.96 3.41 4.85
CA CYS A 69 7.27 4.04 4.99
C CYS A 69 8.19 3.59 3.87
N LEU A 70 8.31 2.28 3.62
CA LEU A 70 9.06 1.76 2.48
C LEU A 70 8.52 2.30 1.15
N PHE A 71 7.20 2.37 0.99
CA PHE A 71 6.59 2.96 -0.20
C PHE A 71 7.03 4.42 -0.39
N ALA A 72 6.92 5.26 0.64
CA ALA A 72 7.32 6.66 0.54
C ALA A 72 8.81 6.83 0.20
N ARG A 73 9.67 6.00 0.81
CA ARG A 73 11.12 6.00 0.55
C ARG A 73 11.49 5.58 -0.86
N GLY A 74 10.72 4.70 -1.49
CA GLY A 74 10.92 4.30 -2.89
C GLY A 74 10.22 5.19 -3.91
N ALA A 75 9.07 5.78 -3.56
CA ALA A 75 8.30 6.65 -4.46
C ALA A 75 8.85 8.07 -4.52
N ALA A 76 9.40 8.58 -3.41
CA ALA A 76 9.97 9.91 -3.30
C ALA A 76 11.29 9.89 -2.48
N PRO A 77 12.35 9.24 -2.99
CA PRO A 77 13.59 9.01 -2.24
C PRO A 77 14.33 10.31 -1.83
N LYS A 78 14.03 11.43 -2.51
CA LYS A 78 14.63 12.74 -2.23
C LYS A 78 13.72 13.67 -1.42
N ALA A 79 12.57 13.18 -0.97
CA ALA A 79 11.62 13.95 -0.19
C ALA A 79 12.23 14.35 1.16
N ALA A 80 11.91 15.55 1.62
CA ALA A 80 12.23 15.96 2.98
C ALA A 80 11.49 15.06 3.99
N PHE A 81 11.97 15.05 5.24
CA PHE A 81 11.36 14.24 6.31
C PHE A 81 9.85 14.47 6.42
N ASN A 82 9.41 15.73 6.45
CA ASN A 82 7.99 16.08 6.58
C ASN A 82 7.15 15.61 5.39
N GLU A 83 7.70 15.67 4.19
CA GLU A 83 7.04 15.19 2.96
C GLU A 83 6.91 13.65 2.99
N SER A 84 7.96 12.96 3.44
CA SER A 84 7.95 11.51 3.64
C SER A 84 6.90 11.10 4.67
N VAL A 85 6.78 11.83 5.78
CA VAL A 85 5.74 11.60 6.80
C VAL A 85 4.33 11.76 6.20
N ILE A 86 4.10 12.80 5.41
CA ILE A 86 2.81 13.04 4.75
C ILE A 86 2.49 11.90 3.79
N LEU A 87 3.43 11.52 2.94
CA LEU A 87 3.25 10.46 1.95
C LEU A 87 2.97 9.11 2.61
N SER A 88 3.75 8.73 3.64
CA SER A 88 3.52 7.50 4.41
C SER A 88 2.14 7.47 5.06
N LYS A 89 1.68 8.58 5.65
CA LYS A 89 0.32 8.68 6.23
C LYS A 89 -0.76 8.57 5.15
N TRP A 90 -0.55 9.21 4.00
CA TRP A 90 -1.49 9.15 2.88
C TRP A 90 -1.63 7.73 2.32
N VAL A 91 -0.52 7.02 2.12
CA VAL A 91 -0.52 5.61 1.68
C VAL A 91 -1.19 4.72 2.74
N ALA A 92 -0.86 4.92 4.01
CA ALA A 92 -1.47 4.19 5.11
C ALA A 92 -3.00 4.36 5.13
N TRP A 93 -3.47 5.59 4.92
CA TRP A 93 -4.88 5.94 4.85
C TRP A 93 -5.57 5.31 3.63
N LEU A 94 -4.96 5.40 2.43
CA LEU A 94 -5.47 4.81 1.19
C LEU A 94 -5.78 3.31 1.36
N MET A 95 -4.90 2.59 2.05
CA MET A 95 -5.06 1.15 2.30
C MET A 95 -6.17 0.81 3.30
N THR A 96 -6.81 1.80 3.90
CA THR A 96 -7.99 1.64 4.76
C THR A 96 -9.32 1.97 4.06
N LEU A 97 -9.27 2.60 2.88
CA LEU A 97 -10.46 3.08 2.17
C LEU A 97 -11.36 1.97 1.61
N GLU A 98 -10.83 0.80 1.30
CA GLU A 98 -11.62 -0.33 0.80
C GLU A 98 -12.68 -0.80 1.83
N ASN A 99 -12.37 -0.65 3.12
CA ASN A 99 -13.30 -0.94 4.21
C ASN A 99 -14.23 0.23 4.57
N LEU A 100 -13.91 1.45 4.13
CA LEU A 100 -14.73 2.65 4.34
C LEU A 100 -15.80 2.82 3.24
N THR A 101 -15.49 2.38 2.03
CA THR A 101 -16.41 2.41 0.88
C THR A 101 -17.47 1.31 0.92
N THR A 102 -17.28 0.29 1.75
CA THR A 102 -18.21 -0.83 1.94
C THR A 102 -19.15 -0.66 3.16
N ASP A 103 -18.84 0.23 4.11
CA ASP A 103 -19.75 0.62 5.21
C ASP A 103 -19.66 2.13 5.52
N PRO A 104 -20.64 2.94 5.06
CA PRO A 104 -20.67 4.39 5.27
C PRO A 104 -20.65 4.84 6.73
N ARG A 105 -21.06 3.98 7.68
CA ARG A 105 -21.06 4.31 9.12
C ARG A 105 -19.66 4.42 9.72
N LYS A 106 -18.64 3.91 9.03
CA LYS A 106 -17.25 4.08 9.47
C LYS A 106 -16.70 5.49 9.17
N TRP A 107 -17.30 6.23 8.24
CA TRP A 107 -16.89 7.61 7.93
C TRP A 107 -17.15 8.57 9.10
N SER A 108 -18.32 8.47 9.74
CA SER A 108 -18.69 9.37 10.85
C SER A 108 -17.77 9.24 12.08
N ARG A 109 -17.12 8.08 12.29
CA ARG A 109 -16.11 7.90 13.36
C ARG A 109 -14.79 8.60 13.09
N ILE A 110 -14.45 8.81 11.82
CA ILE A 110 -13.22 9.55 11.45
C ILE A 110 -13.46 11.05 11.66
N GLU A 111 -14.64 11.55 11.32
CA GLU A 111 -15.00 12.95 11.53
C GLU A 111 -15.04 13.33 13.01
N SER A 112 -15.49 12.43 13.89
CA SER A 112 -15.53 12.69 15.34
C SER A 112 -14.15 12.75 16.02
N LYS A 113 -13.08 12.37 15.33
CA LYS A 113 -11.69 12.40 15.85
C LYS A 113 -10.91 13.65 15.39
N ARG A 114 -11.48 14.50 14.53
CA ARG A 114 -10.93 15.81 14.14
C ARG A 114 -11.17 16.85 15.22
#